data_AF-A0A3P6SFF5-F1
#
_entry.id   AF-A0A3P6SFF5-F1
#
_cell.length_a   1.000
_cell.length_b   1.000
_cell.length_c   1.000
_cell.angle_alpha   90.00
_cell.angle_beta   90.00
_cell.angle_gamma   90.00
#
_symmetry.space_group_name_H-M   'P 1'
#
loop_
_entity.id
_entity.type
_entity.pdbx_description
1 polymer ?
#
loop_
_entity_poly.entity_id
_entity_poly.type
_entity_poly.pdbx_seq_one_letter_code
_entity_poly.pdbx_strand_id
1 'polypeptide(L)'
;MLSLLSSNPIFSSLCSMEILISAPQLTPVIVDQVMAGLSANYRGALGVTESQYVSTYSHIMDTIMVDFECCGINGYTDFANENLTRLWYAEGRVYVDATGAQRVGDDIGIPPACCRFKRKGFSLNTTFAELHPFMVNPDCPLKPIDAYHPEGCIDVITQNMRTYAVAFIIIPVVIAVIEVS
;
A
#
# COMPACT_ATOMS: atom_id res chain seq x y z
N MET A 1 -40.32 -9.25 -20.45
CA MET A 1 -41.03 -9.53 -19.17
C MET A 1 -40.01 -10.15 -18.24
N LEU A 2 -39.12 -9.42 -17.57
CA LEU A 2 -39.29 -8.16 -16.82
C LEU A 2 -40.48 -8.24 -15.86
N SER A 3 -40.16 -8.03 -14.58
CA SER A 3 -40.99 -8.15 -13.37
C SER A 3 -41.26 -9.58 -12.91
N LEU A 4 -40.57 -9.99 -11.84
CA LEU A 4 -41.12 -10.63 -10.63
C LEU A 4 -39.97 -11.20 -9.76
N LEU A 5 -39.00 -10.36 -9.41
CA LEU A 5 -38.07 -10.62 -8.29
C LEU A 5 -37.85 -9.29 -7.55
N SER A 6 -38.95 -8.71 -7.08
CA SER A 6 -38.97 -7.53 -6.21
C SER A 6 -40.01 -7.79 -5.14
N SER A 7 -39.64 -8.54 -4.11
CA SER A 7 -40.29 -8.55 -2.79
C SER A 7 -39.80 -9.72 -1.96
N ASN A 8 -38.58 -9.67 -1.43
CA ASN A 8 -38.24 -10.45 -0.24
C ASN A 8 -37.07 -9.78 0.53
N PRO A 9 -37.34 -9.06 1.63
CA PRO A 9 -36.30 -8.39 2.43
C PRO A 9 -35.38 -9.37 3.18
N ILE A 10 -35.65 -10.68 3.09
CA ILE A 10 -34.86 -11.74 3.72
C ILE A 10 -33.59 -12.06 2.91
N PHE A 11 -33.61 -11.85 1.58
CA PHE A 11 -32.46 -12.17 0.72
C PHE A 11 -31.31 -11.16 0.81
N SER A 12 -31.58 -9.92 1.23
CA SER A 12 -30.55 -8.88 1.41
C SER A 12 -29.73 -9.05 2.70
N SER A 13 -30.33 -9.65 3.74
CA SER A 13 -29.68 -9.88 5.05
C SER A 13 -28.77 -11.11 5.06
N LEU A 14 -28.99 -12.09 4.18
CA LEU A 14 -28.14 -13.29 4.08
C LEU A 14 -26.82 -13.01 3.36
N CYS A 15 -26.85 -12.15 2.34
CA CYS A 15 -25.65 -11.78 1.57
C CYS A 15 -24.64 -10.98 2.42
N SER A 16 -25.12 -10.21 3.40
CA SER A 16 -24.27 -9.45 4.34
C SER A 16 -23.69 -10.33 5.46
N MET A 17 -24.32 -11.45 5.82
CA MET A 17 -23.74 -12.43 6.77
C MET A 17 -22.72 -13.37 6.12
N GLU A 18 -22.87 -13.73 4.84
CA GLU A 18 -21.88 -14.58 4.15
C GLU A 18 -20.54 -13.88 3.90
N ILE A 19 -20.54 -12.56 3.71
CA ILE A 19 -19.29 -11.76 3.57
C ILE A 19 -18.50 -11.75 4.89
N LEU A 20 -19.18 -11.74 6.05
CA LEU A 20 -18.54 -11.78 7.36
C LEU A 20 -17.97 -13.17 7.70
N ILE A 21 -18.56 -14.25 7.18
CA ILE A 21 -18.12 -15.64 7.44
C ILE A 21 -16.96 -16.05 6.51
N SER A 22 -16.81 -15.42 5.35
CA SER A 22 -15.78 -15.73 4.34
C SER A 22 -14.49 -14.89 4.45
N ALA A 23 -14.49 -13.82 5.26
CA ALA A 23 -13.33 -12.96 5.49
C ALA A 23 -12.01 -13.70 5.84
N PRO A 24 -11.97 -14.77 6.66
CA PRO A 24 -10.71 -15.44 6.96
C PRO A 24 -10.14 -16.28 5.80
N GLN A 25 -10.95 -16.74 4.84
CA GLN A 25 -10.46 -17.51 3.68
C GLN A 25 -10.04 -16.65 2.49
N LEU A 26 -10.56 -15.41 2.40
CA LEU A 26 -10.17 -14.45 1.37
C LEU A 26 -8.77 -13.85 1.59
N THR A 27 -8.35 -13.72 2.85
CA THR A 27 -7.04 -13.13 3.21
C THR A 27 -5.82 -13.80 2.54
N PRO A 28 -5.61 -15.13 2.57
CA PRO A 28 -4.42 -15.73 1.95
C PRO A 28 -4.41 -15.59 0.42
N VAL A 29 -5.55 -15.74 -0.25
CA VAL A 29 -5.64 -15.59 -1.72
C VAL A 29 -5.32 -14.16 -2.15
N ILE A 30 -5.83 -13.17 -1.41
CA ILE A 30 -5.55 -11.76 -1.67
C ILE A 30 -4.06 -11.48 -1.43
N VAL A 31 -3.48 -12.00 -0.34
CA VAL A 31 -2.05 -11.85 -0.03
C VAL A 31 -1.18 -12.42 -1.14
N ASP A 32 -1.45 -13.64 -1.60
CA ASP A 32 -0.69 -14.28 -2.69
C ASP A 32 -0.75 -13.47 -3.99
N GLN A 33 -1.93 -12.96 -4.34
CA GLN A 33 -2.09 -12.15 -5.54
C GLN A 33 -1.41 -10.77 -5.43
N VAL A 34 -1.43 -10.17 -4.24
CA VAL A 34 -0.72 -8.92 -3.98
C VAL A 34 0.79 -9.13 -3.99
N MET A 35 1.31 -10.22 -3.41
CA MET A 35 2.72 -10.59 -3.47
C MET A 35 3.21 -10.85 -4.91
N ALA A 36 2.41 -11.57 -5.70
CA ALA A 36 2.70 -11.76 -7.12
C ALA A 36 2.70 -10.40 -7.87
N GLY A 37 1.76 -9.53 -7.53
CA GLY A 37 1.70 -8.15 -8.03
C GLY A 37 2.96 -7.35 -7.70
N LEU A 38 3.43 -7.43 -6.45
CA LEU A 38 4.64 -6.77 -5.97
C LEU A 38 5.85 -7.21 -6.80
N SER A 39 6.11 -8.51 -6.90
CA SER A 39 7.26 -9.05 -7.64
C SER A 39 7.22 -8.68 -9.13
N ALA A 40 6.03 -8.72 -9.74
CA ALA A 40 5.86 -8.56 -11.18
C ALA A 40 5.70 -7.10 -11.65
N ASN A 41 5.40 -6.14 -10.76
CA ASN A 41 5.03 -4.78 -11.19
C ASN A 41 5.64 -3.65 -10.36
N TYR A 42 6.11 -3.91 -9.14
CA TYR A 42 6.59 -2.86 -8.24
C TYR A 42 8.03 -2.46 -8.56
N ARG A 43 8.26 -1.17 -8.78
CA ARG A 43 9.57 -0.55 -9.01
C ARG A 43 9.86 0.60 -8.04
N GLY A 44 8.87 1.00 -7.24
CA GLY A 44 8.90 2.30 -6.56
C GLY A 44 8.58 3.42 -7.54
N ALA A 45 7.78 4.38 -7.06
CA ALA A 45 7.37 5.59 -7.77
C ALA A 45 7.89 6.85 -7.06
N LEU A 46 7.98 6.78 -5.74
CA LEU A 46 8.33 7.88 -4.89
C LEU A 46 9.83 8.16 -4.96
N GLY A 47 10.17 9.41 -5.30
CA GLY A 47 11.56 9.87 -5.35
C GLY A 47 12.35 9.46 -6.60
N VAL A 48 11.71 8.80 -7.57
CA VAL A 48 12.35 8.31 -8.79
C VAL A 48 12.61 9.46 -9.76
N THR A 49 13.81 9.51 -10.34
CA THR A 49 14.21 10.58 -11.29
C THR A 49 13.76 10.33 -12.72
N GLU A 50 13.47 9.07 -13.10
CA GLU A 50 13.04 8.69 -14.45
C GLU A 50 11.63 8.10 -14.46
N SER A 51 10.64 8.90 -14.87
CA SER A 51 9.21 8.54 -14.83
C SER A 51 8.79 7.42 -15.78
N GLN A 52 9.58 7.14 -16.82
CA GLN A 52 9.22 6.20 -17.89
C GLN A 52 9.10 4.74 -17.45
N TYR A 53 9.61 4.41 -16.26
CA TYR A 53 9.53 3.07 -15.67
C TYR A 53 8.53 2.99 -14.51
N VAL A 54 7.92 4.10 -14.11
CA VAL A 54 7.01 4.12 -12.96
C VAL A 54 5.64 3.58 -13.37
N SER A 55 5.28 2.41 -12.83
CA SER A 55 3.98 1.77 -13.07
C SER A 55 2.89 2.39 -12.17
N THR A 56 1.63 2.39 -12.64
CA THR A 56 0.47 2.71 -11.80
C THR A 56 0.45 1.88 -10.52
N TYR A 57 0.90 0.62 -10.61
CA TYR A 57 1.03 -0.26 -9.45
C TYR A 57 2.03 0.28 -8.41
N SER A 58 3.16 0.85 -8.85
CA SER A 58 4.15 1.44 -7.93
C SER A 58 3.59 2.67 -7.21
N HIS A 59 2.84 3.53 -7.91
CA HIS A 59 2.14 4.64 -7.25
C HIS A 59 1.14 4.17 -6.20
N ILE A 60 0.32 3.17 -6.52
CA ILE A 60 -0.67 2.62 -5.59
C ILE A 60 0.04 2.06 -4.36
N MET A 61 1.08 1.25 -4.54
CA MET A 61 1.82 0.66 -3.43
C MET A 61 2.54 1.71 -2.57
N ASP A 62 3.16 2.72 -3.19
CA ASP A 62 3.80 3.81 -2.43
C ASP A 62 2.79 4.65 -1.67
N THR A 63 1.62 4.91 -2.26
CA THR A 63 0.50 5.57 -1.56
C THR A 63 0.08 4.76 -0.35
N ILE A 64 -0.11 3.45 -0.51
CA ILE A 64 -0.50 2.55 0.58
C ILE A 64 0.56 2.58 1.69
N MET A 65 1.84 2.42 1.37
CA MET A 65 2.92 2.43 2.36
C MET A 65 3.01 3.76 3.12
N VAL A 66 2.87 4.89 2.42
CA VAL A 66 2.89 6.23 3.03
C VAL A 66 1.65 6.48 3.88
N ASP A 67 0.45 6.21 3.36
CA ASP A 67 -0.81 6.53 4.05
C ASP A 67 -1.02 5.65 5.28
N PHE A 68 -0.75 4.36 5.16
CA PHE A 68 -0.91 3.38 6.23
C PHE A 68 0.31 3.24 7.13
N GLU A 69 1.42 3.92 6.84
CA GLU A 69 2.61 3.88 7.70
C GLU A 69 3.14 2.45 7.89
N CYS A 70 3.28 1.75 6.78
CA CYS A 70 3.71 0.36 6.68
C CYS A 70 4.77 0.20 5.59
N CYS A 71 5.45 -0.95 5.55
CA CYS A 71 6.43 -1.25 4.52
C CYS A 71 6.27 -2.68 4.02
N GLY A 72 6.22 -2.85 2.70
CA GLY A 72 6.01 -4.16 2.08
C GLY A 72 4.64 -4.76 2.42
N ILE A 73 4.44 -6.01 2.04
CA ILE A 73 3.18 -6.72 2.28
C ILE A 73 3.20 -7.35 3.66
N ASN A 74 4.25 -8.11 3.95
CA ASN A 74 4.46 -8.80 5.23
C ASN A 74 5.39 -8.02 6.16
N GLY A 75 6.09 -7.02 5.63
CA GLY A 75 7.04 -6.20 6.35
C GLY A 75 8.18 -5.75 5.47
N TYR A 76 9.04 -4.89 6.02
CA TYR A 76 10.17 -4.33 5.26
C TYR A 76 11.13 -5.41 4.71
N THR A 77 11.16 -6.59 5.31
CA THR A 77 11.98 -7.73 4.88
C THR A 77 11.60 -8.27 3.50
N ASP A 78 10.42 -7.94 2.97
CA ASP A 78 10.06 -8.26 1.58
C ASP A 78 11.08 -7.65 0.59
N PHE A 79 11.68 -6.51 0.94
CA PHE A 79 12.73 -5.83 0.18
C PHE A 79 14.14 -6.34 0.47
N ALA A 80 14.30 -7.32 1.35
CA ALA A 80 15.55 -8.08 1.49
C ALA A 80 15.59 -9.32 0.58
N ASN A 81 14.47 -9.64 -0.09
CA ASN A 81 14.32 -10.78 -0.96
C ASN A 81 14.09 -10.34 -2.41
N GLU A 82 15.13 -10.49 -3.22
CA GLU A 82 15.11 -10.12 -4.64
C GLU A 82 14.00 -10.82 -5.44
N ASN A 83 13.62 -12.04 -5.08
CA ASN A 83 12.54 -12.74 -5.81
C ASN A 83 11.16 -12.11 -5.56
N LEU A 84 10.93 -11.59 -4.34
CA LEU A 84 9.64 -10.98 -3.98
C LEU A 84 9.49 -9.57 -4.53
N THR A 85 10.60 -8.88 -4.78
CA THR A 85 10.62 -7.47 -5.22
C THR A 85 11.51 -7.30 -6.47
N ARG A 86 11.42 -8.26 -7.38
CA ARG A 86 12.33 -8.43 -8.53
C ARG A 86 12.56 -7.16 -9.35
N LEU A 87 11.48 -6.47 -9.74
CA LEU A 87 11.61 -5.27 -10.58
C LEU A 87 12.12 -4.06 -9.81
N TRP A 88 11.80 -3.95 -8.52
CA TRP A 88 12.40 -2.93 -7.66
C TRP A 88 13.90 -3.17 -7.52
N TYR A 89 14.34 -4.42 -7.33
CA TYR A 89 15.76 -4.75 -7.29
C TYR A 89 16.50 -4.43 -8.60
N ALA A 90 15.87 -4.73 -9.73
CA ALA A 90 16.45 -4.57 -11.05
C ALA A 90 16.46 -3.10 -11.55
N GLU A 91 15.43 -2.33 -11.24
CA GLU A 91 15.17 -1.03 -11.87
C GLU A 91 14.93 0.11 -10.87
N GLY A 92 14.41 -0.19 -9.67
CA GLY A 92 13.92 0.80 -8.72
C GLY A 92 14.96 1.43 -7.79
N ARG A 93 16.12 0.79 -7.62
CA ARG A 93 17.14 1.21 -6.64
C ARG A 93 18.07 2.28 -7.20
N VAL A 94 17.53 3.48 -7.46
CA VAL A 94 18.29 4.65 -7.91
C VAL A 94 17.70 5.93 -7.32
N TYR A 95 18.46 6.66 -6.50
CA TYR A 95 18.02 7.90 -5.84
C TYR A 95 19.16 8.93 -5.70
N VAL A 96 18.83 10.19 -5.43
CA VAL A 96 19.82 11.26 -5.16
C VAL A 96 19.72 11.70 -3.71
N ASP A 97 20.71 11.34 -2.90
CA ASP A 97 20.69 11.55 -1.45
C ASP A 97 20.73 13.03 -1.02
N ALA A 98 20.66 13.29 0.28
CA ALA A 98 20.65 14.64 0.86
C ALA A 98 21.89 15.48 0.51
N THR A 99 22.98 14.85 0.10
CA THR A 99 24.22 15.52 -0.32
C THR A 99 24.26 15.81 -1.82
N GLY A 100 23.24 15.36 -2.57
CA GLY A 100 23.19 15.44 -4.03
C GLY A 100 23.92 14.29 -4.73
N ALA A 101 24.36 13.26 -4.00
CA ALA A 101 25.03 12.11 -4.58
C ALA A 101 24.02 11.07 -5.08
N GLN A 102 24.26 10.52 -6.27
CA GLN A 102 23.46 9.41 -6.78
C GLN A 102 23.82 8.11 -6.04
N ARG A 103 22.83 7.45 -5.47
CA ARG A 103 22.93 6.15 -4.80
C ARG A 103 22.19 5.11 -5.62
N VAL A 104 22.81 3.94 -5.78
CA VAL A 104 22.30 2.87 -6.64
C VAL A 104 22.45 1.51 -5.98
N GLY A 105 21.55 0.59 -6.30
CA GLY A 105 21.66 -0.81 -5.94
C GLY A 105 21.71 -1.05 -4.42
N ASP A 106 22.75 -1.73 -3.95
CA ASP A 106 22.80 -2.31 -2.60
C ASP A 106 22.91 -1.28 -1.46
N ASP A 107 23.27 -0.04 -1.79
CA ASP A 107 23.25 1.11 -0.88
C ASP A 107 21.83 1.42 -0.38
N ILE A 108 20.81 1.01 -1.13
CA ILE A 108 19.41 1.30 -0.85
C ILE A 108 18.76 0.04 -0.27
N GLY A 109 18.27 0.14 0.96
CA GLY A 109 17.75 -1.01 1.70
C GLY A 109 16.26 -1.27 1.52
N ILE A 110 15.47 -0.21 1.27
CA ILE A 110 14.02 -0.25 1.11
C ILE A 110 13.58 0.86 0.13
N PRO A 111 12.32 0.89 -0.32
CA PRO A 111 11.80 2.03 -1.05
C PRO A 111 11.64 3.27 -0.14
N PRO A 112 11.75 4.50 -0.66
CA PRO A 112 11.48 5.72 0.10
C PRO A 112 10.09 5.77 0.75
N ALA A 113 9.09 5.11 0.14
CA ALA A 113 7.73 5.05 0.68
C ALA A 113 7.63 4.33 2.04
N CYS A 114 8.62 3.51 2.38
CA CYS A 114 8.72 2.84 3.68
C CYS A 114 9.34 3.72 4.78
N CYS A 115 9.91 4.87 4.44
CA CYS A 115 10.51 5.78 5.39
C CYS A 115 9.44 6.51 6.23
N ARG A 116 9.80 6.91 7.45
CA ARG A 116 8.95 7.74 8.29
C ARG A 116 8.97 9.18 7.82
N PHE A 117 7.79 9.77 7.70
CA PHE A 117 7.62 11.18 7.35
C PHE A 117 7.10 11.97 8.54
N LYS A 118 7.66 13.17 8.77
CA LYS A 118 7.16 14.16 9.75
C LYS A 118 5.76 14.65 9.36
N ARG A 119 5.48 14.72 8.06
CA ARG A 119 4.20 15.14 7.47
C ARG A 119 4.07 14.60 6.05
N LYS A 120 2.86 14.25 5.62
CA LYS A 120 2.54 13.65 4.30
C LYS A 120 2.08 14.68 3.25
N GLY A 121 2.46 15.95 3.42
CA GLY A 121 2.03 17.07 2.55
C GLY A 121 2.85 17.22 1.27
N PHE A 122 3.29 16.11 0.67
CA PHE A 122 4.12 16.09 -0.54
C PHE A 122 3.38 15.39 -1.68
N SER A 123 3.77 15.70 -2.92
CA SER A 123 3.24 15.02 -4.10
C SER A 123 3.92 13.65 -4.26
N LEU A 124 3.19 12.63 -4.71
CA LEU A 124 3.77 11.32 -5.03
C LEU A 124 4.70 11.35 -6.26
N ASN A 125 4.68 12.42 -7.04
CA ASN A 125 5.55 12.63 -8.21
C ASN A 125 6.80 13.45 -7.87
N THR A 126 7.08 13.65 -6.60
CA THR A 126 8.22 14.45 -6.15
C THR A 126 9.53 13.66 -6.28
N THR A 127 10.63 14.38 -6.49
CA THR A 127 11.97 13.80 -6.49
C THR A 127 12.42 13.46 -5.07
N PHE A 128 13.41 12.58 -4.94
CA PHE A 128 13.89 12.18 -3.61
C PHE A 128 14.49 13.37 -2.84
N ALA A 129 15.19 14.28 -3.54
CA ALA A 129 15.72 15.51 -2.96
C ALA A 129 14.63 16.42 -2.34
N GLU A 130 13.46 16.47 -2.97
CA GLU A 130 12.30 17.24 -2.49
C GLU A 130 11.58 16.58 -1.31
N LEU A 131 11.79 15.27 -1.07
CA LEU A 131 11.22 14.56 0.09
C LEU A 131 11.96 14.85 1.38
N HIS A 132 13.27 15.14 1.35
CA HIS A 132 14.08 15.29 2.57
C HIS A 132 13.47 16.20 3.65
N PRO A 133 12.84 17.35 3.34
CA PRO A 133 12.19 18.20 4.36
C PRO A 133 11.01 17.53 5.07
N PHE A 134 10.38 16.55 4.43
CA PHE A 134 9.24 15.79 4.94
C PHE A 134 9.67 14.56 5.72
N MET A 135 10.89 14.05 5.50
CA MET A 135 11.38 12.83 6.13
C MET A 135 11.80 13.06 7.58
N VAL A 136 11.58 12.08 8.44
CA VAL A 136 12.13 12.07 9.80
C VAL A 136 13.65 11.99 9.74
N ASN A 137 14.17 11.03 8.97
CA ASN A 137 15.59 10.89 8.65
C ASN A 137 15.79 11.06 7.12
N PRO A 138 16.50 12.11 6.66
CA PRO A 138 16.80 12.30 5.24
C PRO A 138 17.68 11.20 4.62
N ASP A 139 18.39 10.41 5.43
CA ASP A 139 19.26 9.33 4.95
C ASP A 139 18.48 8.03 4.68
N CYS A 140 17.25 7.88 5.19
CA CYS A 140 16.37 6.79 4.77
C CYS A 140 16.03 7.00 3.27
N PRO A 141 16.13 5.99 2.38
CA PRO A 141 16.16 4.56 2.65
C PRO A 141 17.54 3.89 2.55
N LEU A 142 18.62 4.65 2.67
CA LEU A 142 19.98 4.13 2.55
C LEU A 142 20.32 3.21 3.73
N LYS A 143 21.24 2.26 3.49
CA LYS A 143 21.80 1.42 4.54
C LYS A 143 22.87 2.18 5.34
N PRO A 144 22.97 1.95 6.66
CA PRO A 144 22.07 1.14 7.49
C PRO A 144 20.69 1.81 7.61
N ILE A 145 19.63 1.02 7.44
CA ILE A 145 18.26 1.53 7.38
C ILE A 145 17.85 2.03 8.76
N ASP A 146 17.37 3.28 8.83
CA ASP A 146 16.85 3.90 10.04
C ASP A 146 15.58 4.71 9.74
N ALA A 147 14.79 5.01 10.77
CA ALA A 147 13.54 5.77 10.71
C ALA A 147 12.57 5.27 9.61
N TYR A 148 12.24 3.98 9.63
CA TYR A 148 11.32 3.32 8.70
C TYR A 148 10.14 2.67 9.43
N HIS A 149 9.14 2.22 8.67
CA HIS A 149 8.00 1.45 9.17
C HIS A 149 8.30 -0.05 9.10
N PRO A 150 8.49 -0.77 10.23
CA PRO A 150 8.78 -2.20 10.20
C PRO A 150 7.56 -3.08 9.88
N GLU A 151 6.35 -2.60 10.14
CA GLU A 151 5.10 -3.35 10.01
C GLU A 151 4.71 -3.59 8.54
N GLY A 152 4.17 -4.77 8.25
CA GLY A 152 3.62 -5.12 6.93
C GLY A 152 2.28 -4.45 6.66
N CYS A 153 2.04 -4.03 5.41
CA CYS A 153 0.80 -3.35 5.06
C CYS A 153 -0.45 -4.21 5.23
N ILE A 154 -0.36 -5.53 5.05
CA ILE A 154 -1.51 -6.41 5.26
C ILE A 154 -1.98 -6.39 6.71
N ASP A 155 -1.05 -6.45 7.67
CA ASP A 155 -1.37 -6.45 9.08
C ASP A 155 -1.99 -5.11 9.49
N VAL A 156 -1.38 -4.00 9.09
CA VAL A 156 -1.85 -2.66 9.43
C VAL A 156 -3.22 -2.37 8.82
N ILE A 157 -3.42 -2.67 7.54
CA ILE A 157 -4.72 -2.47 6.87
C ILE A 157 -5.79 -3.37 7.50
N THR A 158 -5.48 -4.65 7.77
CA THR A 158 -6.43 -5.58 8.39
C THR A 158 -6.83 -5.11 9.78
N GLN A 159 -5.88 -4.62 10.58
CA GLN A 159 -6.16 -4.09 11.91
C GLN A 159 -7.01 -2.81 11.84
N ASN A 160 -6.73 -1.91 10.90
CA ASN A 160 -7.54 -0.72 10.67
C ASN A 160 -8.96 -1.10 10.24
N MET A 161 -9.12 -2.02 9.30
CA MET A 161 -10.45 -2.50 8.86
C MET A 161 -11.25 -3.12 10.01
N ARG A 162 -10.62 -3.90 10.89
CA ARG A 162 -11.27 -4.46 12.08
C ARG A 162 -11.77 -3.38 13.04
N THR A 163 -10.99 -2.32 13.21
CA THR A 163 -11.34 -1.19 14.08
C THR A 163 -12.57 -0.44 13.56
N TYR A 164 -12.69 -0.29 12.24
CA TYR A 164 -13.81 0.38 11.59
C TYR A 164 -14.91 -0.56 11.07
N ALA A 165 -14.87 -1.85 11.40
CA ALA A 165 -15.78 -2.86 10.86
C ALA A 165 -17.26 -2.47 11.05
N VAL A 166 -17.59 -1.87 12.20
CA VAL A 166 -18.94 -1.39 12.51
C VAL A 166 -19.37 -0.26 11.56
N ALA A 167 -18.48 0.68 11.23
CA ALA A 167 -18.79 1.76 10.30
C ALA A 167 -19.02 1.25 8.87
N PHE A 168 -18.24 0.26 8.43
CA PHE A 168 -18.44 -0.38 7.13
C PHE A 168 -19.75 -1.15 7.02
N ILE A 169 -20.33 -1.62 8.13
CA ILE A 169 -21.65 -2.25 8.15
C ILE A 169 -22.77 -1.19 8.14
N ILE A 170 -22.61 -0.11 8.90
CA ILE A 170 -23.68 0.89 9.09
C ILE A 170 -23.85 1.81 7.88
N ILE A 171 -22.75 2.29 7.28
CA ILE A 171 -22.80 3.29 6.20
C ILE A 171 -23.62 2.80 4.99
N PRO A 172 -23.41 1.58 4.46
CA PRO A 172 -24.21 1.08 3.34
C PRO A 172 -25.69 0.94 3.68
N VAL A 173 -26.02 0.54 4.92
CA VAL A 173 -27.42 0.44 5.39
C VAL A 173 -28.08 1.81 5.42
N VAL A 174 -27.38 2.83 5.94
CA VAL A 174 -27.91 4.20 5.97
C VAL A 174 -28.11 4.75 4.56
N ILE A 175 -27.14 4.56 3.65
CA ILE A 175 -27.28 4.98 2.24
C ILE A 175 -28.48 4.27 1.60
N ALA A 176 -28.62 2.96 1.79
CA ALA A 176 -29.73 2.20 1.25
C ALA A 176 -31.09 2.66 1.80
N VAL A 177 -31.17 3.01 3.08
CA VAL A 177 -32.41 3.56 3.67
C VAL A 177 -32.76 4.92 3.06
N ILE A 178 -31.76 5.78 2.81
CA ILE A 178 -31.95 7.10 2.21
C ILE A 178 -32.35 6.98 0.73
N GLU A 179 -31.75 6.08 -0.05
CA GLU A 179 -32.07 5.89 -1.47
C GLU A 179 -33.49 5.32 -1.71
N VAL A 180 -34.06 4.65 -0.71
CA VAL A 180 -35.39 4.03 -0.79
C VAL A 180 -36.51 4.97 -0.32
N SER A 181 -36.17 6.10 0.32
CA SER A 181 -37.10 7.14 0.79
C SER A 181 -37.22 8.32 -0.17
#